data_AF-A0A8C1DJX4-F1
#
_entry.id   AF-A0A8C1DJX4-F1
#
_cell.length_a   1.000
_cell.length_b   1.000
_cell.length_c   1.000
_cell.angle_alpha   90.00
_cell.angle_beta   90.00
_cell.angle_gamma   90.00
#
_symmetry.space_group_name_H-M   'P 1'
#
loop_
_entity.id
_entity.type
_entity.pdbx_description
1 polymer ?
#
loop_
_entity_poly.entity_id
_entity_poly.type
_entity_poly.pdbx_seq_one_letter_code
_entity_poly.pdbx_strand_id
1 'polypeptide(L)'
;MKIIQLQILVLICIQAAVSDLLTDLGSNVTINCDLDENEVYWILQKTPDPPTVILRTLYNIQHKQIPPHYYNNTFRNKYSVQFKHRLVINNVTADELGVYYCMNTETPPKLSHSTRLHFNETQLTERHNHTVLEFIDQNQTQWQIIIIISALMNGLLLILLIVFAAEKTERMEKHVYDADLQTKVTYQPQGTKLSQVQ
;
A
#
# COMPACT_ATOMS: atom_id res chain seq x y z
N MET A 1 11.85 -14.08 4.87
CA MET A 1 10.59 -13.63 5.51
C MET A 1 10.47 -12.11 5.67
N LYS A 2 11.53 -11.39 6.09
CA LYS A 2 11.52 -9.92 6.27
C LYS A 2 11.29 -9.10 4.99
N ILE A 3 11.82 -9.54 3.86
CA ILE A 3 11.63 -8.88 2.55
C ILE A 3 10.18 -9.01 2.07
N ILE A 4 9.57 -10.19 2.27
CA ILE A 4 8.15 -10.42 1.97
C ILE A 4 7.26 -9.59 2.89
N GLN A 5 7.60 -9.45 4.17
CA GLN A 5 6.88 -8.55 5.08
C GLN A 5 7.00 -7.08 4.67
N LEU A 6 8.17 -6.63 4.20
CA LEU A 6 8.36 -5.26 3.70
C LEU A 6 7.56 -5.05 2.41
N GLN A 7 7.56 -6.02 1.49
CA GLN A 7 6.76 -5.94 0.27
C GLN A 7 5.26 -5.98 0.57
N ILE A 8 4.80 -6.78 1.53
CA ILE A 8 3.41 -6.80 2.00
C ILE A 8 3.06 -5.48 2.72
N LEU A 9 3.95 -4.90 3.52
CA LEU A 9 3.73 -3.60 4.16
C LEU A 9 3.61 -2.49 3.11
N VAL A 10 4.48 -2.48 2.09
CA VAL A 10 4.41 -1.55 0.96
C VAL A 10 3.11 -1.76 0.17
N LEU A 11 2.70 -3.01 -0.07
CA LEU A 11 1.44 -3.34 -0.75
C LEU A 11 0.21 -2.91 0.07
N ILE A 12 0.26 -3.08 1.41
CA ILE A 12 -0.78 -2.64 2.35
C ILE A 12 -0.83 -1.11 2.43
N CYS A 13 0.30 -0.42 2.36
CA CYS A 13 0.33 1.05 2.26
C CYS A 13 -0.27 1.58 0.94
N ILE A 14 -0.22 0.79 -0.13
CA ILE A 14 -0.84 1.11 -1.43
C ILE A 14 -2.37 0.84 -1.41
N GLN A 15 -2.87 0.07 -0.45
CA GLN A 15 -4.28 -0.33 -0.34
C GLN A 15 -5.16 0.58 0.53
N ALA A 16 -4.69 1.76 0.94
CA ALA A 16 -5.63 2.79 1.38
C ALA A 16 -6.51 3.12 0.16
N ALA A 17 -7.81 2.78 0.18
CA ALA A 17 -8.69 3.14 -0.92
C ALA A 17 -8.64 4.68 -1.05
N VAL A 18 -8.00 5.15 -2.12
CA VAL A 18 -7.93 6.57 -2.45
C VAL A 18 -9.10 6.86 -3.35
N SER A 19 -10.04 7.66 -2.86
CA SER A 19 -11.09 8.22 -3.69
C SER A 19 -10.56 9.49 -4.32
N ASP A 20 -10.60 9.57 -5.65
CA ASP A 20 -10.27 10.80 -6.37
C ASP A 20 -11.47 11.76 -6.31
N LEU A 21 -11.21 13.00 -5.92
CA LEU A 21 -12.19 14.07 -5.86
C LEU A 21 -11.73 15.22 -6.76
N LEU A 22 -12.45 15.38 -7.86
CA LEU A 22 -12.24 16.48 -8.81
C LEU A 22 -12.88 17.75 -8.29
N THR A 23 -12.18 18.87 -8.39
CA THR A 23 -12.72 20.19 -8.04
C THR A 23 -12.27 21.26 -9.01
N ASP A 24 -12.94 22.40 -8.98
CA ASP A 24 -12.56 23.61 -9.70
C ASP A 24 -11.93 24.61 -8.72
N LEU A 25 -10.98 25.40 -9.21
CA LEU A 25 -10.39 26.49 -8.44
C LEU A 25 -11.48 27.43 -7.90
N GLY A 26 -11.34 27.78 -6.63
CA GLY A 26 -12.26 28.64 -5.90
C GLY A 26 -13.57 28.02 -5.44
N SER A 27 -13.78 26.73 -5.73
CA SER A 27 -14.93 25.99 -5.21
C SER A 27 -14.76 25.61 -3.74
N ASN A 28 -15.88 25.32 -3.08
CA ASN A 28 -15.87 24.69 -1.76
C ASN A 28 -16.01 23.18 -1.92
N VAL A 29 -15.24 22.42 -1.15
CA VAL A 29 -15.22 20.96 -1.20
C VAL A 29 -15.43 20.39 0.18
N THR A 30 -16.20 19.30 0.26
CA THR A 30 -16.42 18.57 1.50
C THR A 30 -15.84 17.16 1.39
N ILE A 31 -14.98 16.80 2.34
CA ILE A 31 -14.36 15.48 2.45
C ILE A 31 -14.98 14.74 3.64
N ASN A 32 -15.42 13.52 3.39
CA ASN A 32 -16.04 12.67 4.42
C ASN A 32 -14.98 11.97 5.26
N CYS A 33 -15.26 11.82 6.55
CA CYS A 33 -14.55 10.93 7.44
C CYS A 33 -15.45 9.74 7.74
N ASP A 34 -14.95 8.54 7.47
CA ASP A 34 -15.63 7.27 7.58
C ASP A 34 -15.29 6.53 8.89
N LEU A 35 -14.53 7.17 9.77
CA LEU A 35 -14.35 6.76 11.16
C LEU A 35 -15.56 7.19 12.01
N ASP A 36 -16.14 6.25 12.73
CA ASP A 36 -17.22 6.50 13.71
C ASP A 36 -16.61 6.65 15.11
N GLU A 37 -15.81 7.69 15.28
CA GLU A 37 -15.02 7.94 16.49
C GLU A 37 -15.39 9.30 17.08
N ASN A 38 -15.35 9.46 18.41
CA ASN A 38 -15.68 10.76 19.02
C ASN A 38 -14.59 11.80 18.77
N GLU A 39 -13.37 11.36 18.51
CA GLU A 39 -12.19 12.20 18.34
C GLU A 39 -11.44 11.83 17.08
N VAL A 40 -11.25 12.82 16.20
CA VAL A 40 -10.62 12.62 14.91
C VAL A 40 -9.70 13.78 14.55
N TYR A 41 -8.56 13.45 13.94
CA TYR A 41 -7.56 14.36 13.42
C TYR A 41 -7.61 14.36 11.90
N TRP A 42 -7.70 15.54 11.30
CA TRP A 42 -7.62 15.71 9.85
C TRP A 42 -6.19 15.98 9.42
N ILE A 43 -5.70 15.20 8.47
CA ILE A 43 -4.33 15.28 7.96
C ILE A 43 -4.34 15.51 6.46
N LEU A 44 -3.45 16.38 6.01
CA LEU A 44 -3.12 16.62 4.62
C LEU A 44 -1.71 16.11 4.33
N GLN A 45 -1.61 15.17 3.42
CA GLN A 45 -0.35 14.69 2.85
C GLN A 45 -0.15 15.30 1.47
N LYS A 46 0.89 16.12 1.33
CA LYS A 46 1.39 16.58 0.03
C LYS A 46 2.69 15.85 -0.26
N THR A 47 2.98 15.52 -1.51
CA THR A 47 4.29 14.97 -1.88
C THR A 47 5.11 16.10 -2.48
N PRO A 48 6.35 16.38 -2.00
CA PRO A 48 7.20 15.57 -1.11
C PRO A 48 7.13 15.94 0.40
N ASP A 49 6.24 16.84 0.81
CA ASP A 49 6.18 17.36 2.18
C ASP A 49 5.78 16.29 3.23
N PRO A 50 6.15 16.45 4.51
CA PRO A 50 5.61 15.61 5.57
C PRO A 50 4.10 15.85 5.78
N PRO A 51 3.36 14.85 6.31
CA PRO A 51 1.94 15.01 6.59
C PRO A 51 1.69 16.13 7.61
N THR A 52 0.74 17.00 7.28
CA THR A 52 0.37 18.17 8.10
C THR A 52 -0.97 17.94 8.78
N VAL A 53 -1.00 18.02 10.11
CA VAL A 53 -2.25 17.97 10.88
C VAL A 53 -2.95 19.33 10.76
N ILE A 54 -4.16 19.34 10.21
CA ILE A 54 -4.94 20.56 10.01
C ILE A 54 -5.67 20.94 11.29
N LEU A 55 -6.52 20.03 11.76
CA LEU A 55 -7.40 20.26 12.89
C LEU A 55 -7.76 18.96 13.60
N ARG A 56 -8.20 19.12 14.84
CA ARG A 56 -8.79 18.08 15.68
C ARG A 56 -10.26 18.39 15.88
N THR A 57 -11.07 17.36 15.83
CA THR A 57 -12.51 17.38 16.03
C THR A 57 -12.88 16.47 17.18
N LEU A 58 -13.83 16.90 18.00
CA LEU A 58 -14.23 16.19 19.21
C LEU A 58 -15.74 16.32 19.44
N TYR A 59 -16.40 15.21 19.75
CA TYR A 59 -17.76 15.18 20.27
C TYR A 59 -17.73 14.99 21.79
N ASN A 60 -18.61 15.70 22.50
CA ASN A 60 -18.80 15.48 23.94
C ASN A 60 -19.67 14.23 24.20
N ILE A 61 -19.84 13.88 25.48
CA ILE A 61 -20.69 12.75 25.92
C ILE A 61 -22.18 12.86 25.53
N GLN A 62 -22.63 14.03 25.06
CA GLN A 62 -24.00 14.27 24.56
C GLN A 62 -24.04 14.27 23.02
N HIS A 63 -23.01 13.76 22.35
CA HIS A 63 -22.84 13.79 20.89
C HIS A 63 -22.94 15.20 20.27
N LYS A 64 -22.60 16.24 21.04
CA LYS A 64 -22.51 17.61 20.55
C LYS A 64 -21.08 17.91 20.12
N GLN A 65 -20.94 18.45 18.91
CA GLN A 65 -19.65 18.83 18.36
C GLN A 65 -19.07 20.01 19.17
N ILE A 66 -17.87 19.81 19.69
CA ILE A 66 -17.07 20.87 20.33
C ILE A 66 -16.38 21.67 19.21
N PRO A 67 -16.16 23.00 19.38
CA PRO A 67 -15.41 23.77 18.40
C PRO A 67 -14.08 23.11 18.04
N PRO A 68 -13.76 22.97 16.74
CA PRO A 68 -12.55 22.29 16.31
C PRO A 68 -11.29 23.05 16.74
N HIS A 69 -10.26 22.29 17.10
CA HIS A 69 -8.95 22.84 17.41
C HIS A 69 -8.09 22.83 16.15
N TYR A 70 -7.60 24.00 15.72
CA TYR A 70 -6.74 24.14 14.54
C TYR A 70 -5.28 24.27 14.99
N TYR A 71 -4.40 23.49 14.37
CA TYR A 71 -2.96 23.51 14.68
C TYR A 71 -2.24 24.74 14.14
N ASN A 72 -2.78 25.33 13.08
CA ASN A 72 -2.37 26.65 12.57
C ASN A 72 -3.58 27.58 12.52
N ASN A 73 -3.43 28.81 13.01
CA ASN A 73 -4.52 29.79 13.00
C ASN A 73 -4.94 30.19 11.58
N THR A 74 -4.04 30.13 10.59
CA THR A 74 -4.39 30.40 9.19
C THR A 74 -5.42 29.39 8.66
N PHE A 75 -5.43 28.16 9.18
CA PHE A 75 -6.37 27.12 8.77
C PHE A 75 -7.83 27.46 9.10
N ARG A 76 -8.12 28.32 10.08
CA ARG A 76 -9.51 28.70 10.41
C ARG A 76 -10.24 29.39 9.27
N ASN A 77 -9.51 30.09 8.40
CA ASN A 77 -10.10 30.82 7.27
C ASN A 77 -10.41 29.88 6.10
N LYS A 78 -9.71 28.74 6.04
CA LYS A 78 -9.73 27.82 4.91
C LYS A 78 -10.53 26.56 5.18
N TYR A 79 -10.42 26.03 6.38
CA TYR A 79 -10.99 24.76 6.78
C TYR A 79 -12.10 24.97 7.81
N SER A 80 -13.19 24.22 7.68
CA SER A 80 -14.24 24.14 8.68
C SER A 80 -14.76 22.71 8.81
N VAL A 81 -15.58 22.43 9.82
CA VAL A 81 -16.02 21.06 10.13
C VAL A 81 -17.53 21.02 10.25
N GLN A 82 -18.13 20.11 9.49
CA GLN A 82 -19.56 19.76 9.56
C GLN A 82 -19.78 18.49 10.39
N PHE A 83 -21.06 18.14 10.55
CA PHE A 83 -21.50 16.92 11.25
C PHE A 83 -20.77 15.66 10.75
N LYS A 84 -20.50 14.71 11.66
CA LYS A 84 -19.72 13.48 11.41
C LYS A 84 -18.30 13.75 10.91
N HIS A 85 -17.61 14.69 11.56
CA HIS A 85 -16.20 14.98 11.26
C HIS A 85 -15.93 15.38 9.79
N ARG A 86 -16.92 15.83 9.03
CA ARG A 86 -16.75 16.19 7.62
C ARG A 86 -15.92 17.46 7.49
N LEU A 87 -14.78 17.38 6.81
CA LEU A 87 -13.93 18.53 6.54
C LEU A 87 -14.47 19.32 5.35
N VAL A 88 -14.62 20.62 5.52
CA VAL A 88 -14.97 21.54 4.43
C VAL A 88 -13.76 22.42 4.16
N ILE A 89 -13.36 22.48 2.89
CA ILE A 89 -12.28 23.32 2.37
C ILE A 89 -12.94 24.42 1.55
N ASN A 90 -12.76 25.68 1.96
CA ASN A 90 -13.36 26.83 1.33
C ASN A 90 -12.43 27.42 0.27
N ASN A 91 -12.96 27.79 -0.90
CA ASN A 91 -12.23 28.51 -1.95
C ASN A 91 -10.90 27.80 -2.31
N VAL A 92 -10.98 26.54 -2.75
CA VAL A 92 -9.82 25.66 -3.01
C VAL A 92 -8.83 26.30 -4.00
N THR A 93 -7.55 26.28 -3.66
CA THR A 93 -6.44 26.69 -4.54
C THR A 93 -5.45 25.52 -4.72
N ALA A 94 -4.42 25.72 -5.54
CA ALA A 94 -3.40 24.69 -5.76
C ALA A 94 -2.70 24.24 -4.46
N ASP A 95 -2.70 25.10 -3.44
CA ASP A 95 -2.11 24.80 -2.13
C ASP A 95 -2.93 23.78 -1.32
N GLU A 96 -4.15 23.47 -1.71
CA GLU A 96 -4.95 22.44 -1.03
C GLU A 96 -5.00 21.13 -1.81
N LEU A 97 -4.26 21.01 -2.91
CA LEU A 97 -4.13 19.72 -3.58
C LEU A 97 -3.29 18.76 -2.72
N GLY A 98 -3.72 17.50 -2.67
CA GLY A 98 -3.06 16.48 -1.87
C GLY A 98 -4.02 15.37 -1.45
N VAL A 99 -3.52 14.50 -0.58
CA VAL A 99 -4.28 13.38 -0.02
C VAL A 99 -4.74 13.74 1.38
N TYR A 100 -6.05 13.70 1.60
CA TYR A 100 -6.69 13.95 2.88
C TYR A 100 -7.15 12.64 3.49
N TYR A 101 -6.91 12.47 4.79
CA TYR A 101 -7.45 11.36 5.55
C TYR A 101 -7.68 11.80 7.00
N CYS A 102 -8.58 11.09 7.66
CA CYS A 102 -8.87 11.30 9.06
C CYS A 102 -8.32 10.12 9.89
N MET A 103 -7.81 10.39 11.08
CA MET A 103 -7.27 9.36 11.98
C MET A 103 -7.75 9.56 13.41
N ASN A 104 -7.85 8.46 14.17
CA ASN A 104 -7.99 8.52 15.63
C ASN A 104 -6.61 8.30 16.31
N THR A 105 -6.57 8.43 17.63
CA THR A 105 -5.36 8.19 18.45
C THR A 105 -5.47 6.92 19.29
N GLU A 106 -6.34 5.99 18.89
CA GLU A 106 -6.40 4.67 19.53
C GLU A 106 -5.12 3.87 19.26
N THR A 107 -4.95 2.77 19.99
CA THR A 107 -3.80 1.87 19.81
C THR A 107 -4.28 0.49 19.37
N PRO A 108 -4.04 0.07 18.11
CA PRO A 108 -3.38 0.82 17.02
C PRO A 108 -4.26 1.93 16.43
N PRO A 109 -3.67 2.98 15.79
CA PRO A 109 -4.44 4.06 15.21
C PRO A 109 -5.24 3.57 14.01
N LYS A 110 -6.51 3.96 13.95
CA LYS A 110 -7.38 3.73 12.80
C LYS A 110 -7.27 4.89 11.83
N LEU A 111 -7.10 4.58 10.55
CA LEU A 111 -7.10 5.54 9.46
C LEU A 111 -8.36 5.33 8.61
N SER A 112 -8.93 6.43 8.13
CA SER A 112 -10.02 6.39 7.16
C SER A 112 -9.55 6.04 5.76
N HIS A 113 -10.51 5.82 4.86
CA HIS A 113 -10.22 5.91 3.44
C HIS A 113 -9.70 7.31 3.10
N SER A 114 -8.75 7.34 2.18
CA SER A 114 -8.09 8.58 1.78
C SER A 114 -8.86 9.22 0.63
N THR A 115 -8.87 10.55 0.57
CA THR A 115 -9.43 11.30 -0.56
C THR A 115 -8.33 12.16 -1.18
N ARG A 116 -8.07 11.96 -2.47
CA ARG A 116 -7.12 12.78 -3.23
C ARG A 116 -7.87 13.94 -3.89
N LEU A 117 -7.51 15.16 -3.54
CA LEU A 117 -8.05 16.36 -4.16
C LEU A 117 -7.17 16.79 -5.34
N HIS A 118 -7.79 16.97 -6.52
CA HIS A 118 -7.11 17.41 -7.75
C HIS A 118 -8.05 18.26 -8.62
N PHE A 119 -7.48 19.05 -9.53
CA PHE A 119 -8.28 19.91 -10.42
C PHE A 119 -8.76 19.20 -11.68
N ASN A 120 -9.85 19.72 -12.23
CA ASN A 120 -10.24 19.45 -13.61
C ASN A 120 -9.23 20.10 -14.57
N GLU A 121 -8.58 19.29 -15.41
CA GLU A 121 -7.47 19.71 -16.30
C GLU A 121 -7.86 20.83 -17.29
N THR A 122 -9.16 21.04 -17.52
CA THR A 122 -9.67 22.06 -18.45
C THR A 122 -9.35 23.49 -18.03
N GLN A 123 -9.16 23.77 -16.73
CA GLN A 123 -8.91 25.14 -16.22
C GLN A 123 -7.43 25.50 -16.05
N LEU A 124 -6.51 24.55 -16.25
CA LEU A 124 -5.07 24.75 -16.03
C LEU A 124 -4.34 25.23 -17.30
N THR A 125 -5.04 25.28 -18.44
CA THR A 125 -4.47 25.48 -19.79
C THR A 125 -4.00 26.91 -20.09
N GLU A 126 -4.34 27.92 -19.29
CA GLU A 126 -3.95 29.31 -19.58
C GLU A 126 -2.67 29.80 -18.87
N ARG A 127 -2.04 29.05 -17.94
CA ARG A 127 -0.86 29.59 -17.23
C ARG A 127 0.31 28.66 -16.90
N HIS A 128 0.16 27.33 -16.88
CA HIS A 128 1.22 26.42 -16.38
C HIS A 128 1.52 25.22 -17.30
N ASN A 129 1.56 25.43 -18.61
CA ASN A 129 1.82 24.35 -19.58
C ASN A 129 3.26 23.77 -19.53
N HIS A 130 4.17 24.32 -18.72
CA HIS A 130 5.52 23.78 -18.60
C HIS A 130 5.67 22.81 -17.41
N THR A 131 5.15 23.16 -16.23
CA THR A 131 5.42 22.40 -15.00
C THR A 131 4.47 21.20 -14.82
N VAL A 132 3.25 21.27 -15.34
CA VAL A 132 2.24 20.20 -15.19
C VAL A 132 2.52 19.03 -16.14
N LEU A 133 3.00 19.31 -17.36
CA LEU A 133 3.41 18.27 -18.30
C LEU A 133 4.60 17.47 -17.73
N GLU A 134 5.58 18.16 -17.14
CA GLU A 134 6.72 17.50 -16.48
C GLU A 134 6.29 16.64 -15.29
N PHE A 135 5.32 17.08 -14.48
CA PHE A 135 4.87 16.29 -13.33
C PHE A 135 4.07 15.05 -13.71
N ILE A 136 3.19 15.14 -14.72
CA ILE A 136 2.42 14.00 -15.22
C ILE A 136 3.34 13.02 -15.94
N ASP A 137 4.28 13.50 -16.76
CA ASP A 137 5.27 12.67 -17.44
C ASP A 137 6.22 12.00 -16.44
N GLN A 138 6.70 12.72 -15.43
CA GLN A 138 7.54 12.17 -14.36
C GLN A 138 6.78 11.11 -13.55
N ASN A 139 5.52 11.35 -13.19
CA ASN A 139 4.73 10.37 -12.45
C ASN A 139 4.47 9.12 -13.32
N GLN A 140 4.07 9.29 -14.58
CA GLN A 140 3.83 8.18 -15.50
C GLN A 140 5.10 7.36 -15.76
N THR A 141 6.25 8.01 -16.00
CA THR A 141 7.53 7.33 -16.21
C THR A 141 7.99 6.60 -14.95
N GLN A 142 7.81 7.16 -13.75
CA GLN A 142 8.13 6.50 -12.48
C GLN A 142 7.27 5.24 -12.25
N TRP A 143 5.96 5.30 -12.49
CA TRP A 143 5.09 4.11 -12.37
C TRP A 143 5.49 3.01 -13.35
N GLN A 144 5.82 3.36 -14.59
CA GLN A 144 6.28 2.40 -15.59
C GLN A 144 7.62 1.75 -15.16
N ILE A 145 8.56 2.54 -14.64
CA ILE A 145 9.84 2.04 -14.12
C ILE A 145 9.63 1.07 -12.95
N ILE A 146 8.73 1.41 -12.01
CA ILE A 146 8.41 0.55 -10.86
C ILE A 146 7.80 -0.78 -11.33
N ILE A 147 6.88 -0.75 -12.30
CA ILE A 147 6.26 -1.96 -12.86
C ILE A 147 7.32 -2.85 -13.53
N ILE A 148 8.22 -2.27 -14.32
CA ILE A 148 9.29 -3.02 -15.00
C ILE A 148 10.22 -3.67 -13.98
N ILE A 149 10.69 -2.92 -12.98
CA ILE A 149 11.58 -3.46 -11.94
C ILE A 149 10.88 -4.57 -11.15
N SER A 150 9.60 -4.38 -10.81
CA SER A 150 8.80 -5.39 -10.10
C SER A 150 8.66 -6.67 -10.94
N ALA A 151 8.33 -6.55 -12.22
CA ALA A 151 8.23 -7.69 -13.13
C ALA A 151 9.55 -8.46 -13.26
N LEU A 152 10.68 -7.74 -13.39
CA LEU A 152 12.01 -8.34 -13.47
C LEU A 152 12.39 -9.10 -12.19
N MET A 153 12.17 -8.49 -11.02
CA MET A 153 12.51 -9.11 -9.74
C MET A 153 11.64 -10.34 -9.46
N ASN A 154 10.34 -10.26 -9.72
CA ASN A 154 9.42 -11.39 -9.54
C ASN A 154 9.67 -12.51 -10.57
N GLY A 155 9.97 -12.14 -11.83
CA GLY A 155 10.34 -13.10 -12.87
C GLY A 155 11.61 -13.86 -12.54
N LEU A 156 12.66 -13.17 -12.10
CA LEU A 156 13.93 -13.79 -11.68
C LEU A 156 13.71 -14.75 -10.50
N LEU A 157 12.86 -14.36 -9.54
CA LEU A 157 12.53 -15.20 -8.39
C LEU A 157 11.82 -16.50 -8.83
N LEU A 158 10.86 -16.41 -9.75
CA LEU A 158 10.17 -17.59 -10.30
C LEU A 158 11.15 -18.52 -11.02
N ILE A 159 12.07 -17.99 -11.80
CA ILE A 159 13.09 -18.79 -12.50
C ILE A 159 13.96 -19.54 -11.49
N LEU A 160 14.45 -18.87 -10.43
CA LEU A 160 15.26 -19.52 -9.39
C LEU A 160 14.48 -20.61 -8.65
N LEU A 161 13.18 -20.41 -8.39
CA LEU A 161 12.33 -21.41 -7.76
C LEU A 161 12.11 -22.63 -8.67
N ILE A 162 11.92 -22.43 -9.97
CA ILE A 162 11.78 -23.52 -10.94
C ILE A 162 13.09 -24.31 -11.06
N VAL A 163 14.23 -23.64 -11.16
CA VAL A 163 15.55 -24.30 -11.21
C VAL A 163 15.82 -25.08 -9.93
N PHE A 164 15.54 -24.49 -8.76
CA PHE A 164 15.70 -25.17 -7.48
C PHE A 164 14.76 -26.37 -7.33
N ALA A 165 13.51 -26.26 -7.81
CA ALA A 165 12.56 -27.35 -7.81
C ALA A 165 12.99 -28.48 -8.77
N ALA A 166 13.49 -28.14 -9.96
CA ALA A 166 14.02 -29.11 -10.93
C ALA A 166 15.27 -29.81 -10.39
N GLU A 167 16.23 -29.08 -9.83
CA GLU A 167 17.45 -29.64 -9.23
C GLU A 167 17.12 -30.54 -8.04
N LYS A 168 16.13 -30.16 -7.22
CA LYS A 168 15.65 -31.00 -6.12
C LYS A 168 14.97 -32.27 -6.62
N THR A 169 14.25 -32.20 -7.74
CA THR A 169 13.59 -33.35 -8.37
C THR A 169 14.62 -34.33 -8.94
N GLU A 170 15.64 -33.83 -9.65
CA GLU A 170 16.75 -34.66 -10.16
C GLU A 170 17.56 -35.30 -9.03
N ARG A 171 17.78 -34.57 -7.92
CA ARG A 171 18.50 -35.11 -6.76
C ARG A 171 17.69 -36.22 -6.07
N MET A 172 16.37 -36.09 -6.05
CA MET A 172 15.47 -37.11 -5.50
C MET A 172 15.39 -38.34 -6.41
N GLU A 173 15.40 -38.17 -7.73
CA GLU A 173 15.41 -39.26 -8.71
C GLU A 173 16.73 -40.07 -8.67
N LYS A 174 17.88 -39.39 -8.51
CA LYS A 174 19.18 -40.06 -8.28
C LYS A 174 19.22 -40.86 -6.98
N HIS A 175 18.64 -40.34 -5.89
CA HIS A 175 18.58 -41.08 -4.61
C HIS A 175 17.65 -42.29 -4.68
N VAL A 176 16.58 -42.25 -5.46
CA VAL A 176 15.68 -43.40 -5.68
C VAL A 176 16.36 -44.47 -6.55
N TYR A 177 17.13 -44.07 -7.57
CA TYR A 177 17.85 -45.01 -8.43
C TYR A 177 18.99 -45.74 -7.69
N ASP A 178 19.72 -45.05 -6.82
CA ASP A 178 20.81 -45.64 -6.03
C ASP A 178 20.29 -46.55 -4.90
N ALA A 179 19.13 -46.21 -4.33
CA ALA A 179 18.43 -47.08 -3.37
C ALA A 179 17.96 -48.39 -4.01
N ASP A 180 17.40 -48.34 -5.23
CA ASP A 180 16.94 -49.55 -5.94
C ASP A 180 18.10 -50.49 -6.32
N LEU A 181 19.26 -49.91 -6.68
CA LEU A 181 20.48 -50.67 -6.99
C LEU A 181 21.01 -51.44 -5.76
N GLN A 182 20.98 -50.84 -4.56
CA GLN A 182 21.36 -51.54 -3.32
C GLN A 182 20.39 -52.67 -2.93
N THR A 183 19.08 -52.50 -3.15
CA THR A 183 18.10 -53.58 -2.91
C THR A 183 18.32 -54.79 -3.83
N LYS A 184 18.75 -54.56 -5.08
CA LYS A 184 19.05 -55.65 -6.04
C LYS A 184 20.32 -56.43 -5.71
N VAL A 185 21.33 -55.81 -5.11
CA VAL A 185 22.58 -56.49 -4.68
C VAL A 185 22.36 -57.37 -3.44
N THR A 186 21.32 -57.09 -2.64
CA THR A 186 21.09 -57.77 -1.35
C THR A 186 20.29 -59.08 -1.46
N TYR A 187 19.65 -59.37 -2.60
CA TYR A 187 18.95 -60.65 -2.84
C TYR A 187 19.76 -61.59 -3.74
N GLN A 188 20.79 -62.23 -3.16
CA GLN A 188 21.31 -63.52 -3.65
C GLN A 188 20.84 -64.63 -2.69
N PRO A 189 20.02 -65.59 -3.13
CA PRO A 189 19.59 -66.68 -2.25
C PRO A 189 20.74 -67.68 -2.04
N GLN A 190 21.19 -67.82 -0.79
CA GLN A 190 22.08 -68.90 -0.37
C GLN A 190 21.36 -70.25 -0.49
N GLY A 191 21.73 -71.03 -1.50
CA GLY A 191 21.30 -72.42 -1.70
C GLY A 191 22.35 -73.43 -1.24
N THR A 192 22.12 -74.01 -0.06
CA THR A 192 22.25 -75.44 0.28
C THR A 192 23.62 -76.16 0.11
N LYS A 193 24.35 -76.33 1.22
CA LYS A 193 25.32 -77.45 1.38
C LYS A 193 24.56 -78.70 1.81
N LEU A 194 24.59 -79.76 0.99
CA LEU A 194 24.22 -81.12 1.39
C LEU A 194 25.48 -81.95 1.58
N SER A 195 25.53 -82.63 2.73
CA SER A 195 26.59 -83.52 3.21
C SER A 195 26.58 -84.88 2.49
N GLN A 196 27.75 -85.40 2.14
CA GLN A 196 28.05 -86.83 1.89
C GLN A 196 29.44 -87.05 2.50
N VAL A 197 29.54 -87.68 3.68
CA VAL A 197 29.78 -89.13 3.86
C VAL A 197 31.01 -89.59 3.09
N GLN A 198 32.15 -89.72 3.79
CA GLN A 198 32.78 -91.02 4.08
C GLN A 198 33.81 -90.88 5.20
#